data_AF-A0A2H9NSF8-F1
#
_entry.id   AF-A0A2H9NSF8-F1
#
_cell.length_a   1.000
_cell.length_b   1.000
_cell.length_c   1.000
_cell.angle_alpha   90.00
_cell.angle_beta   90.00
_cell.angle_gamma   90.00
#
_symmetry.space_group_name_H-M   'P 1'
#
loop_
_entity.id
_entity.type
_entity.pdbx_description
1 polymer ?
#
loop_
_entity_poly.entity_id
_entity_poly.type
_entity_poly.pdbx_seq_one_letter_code
_entity_poly.pdbx_strand_id
1 'polypeptide(L)'
;MKLEPREIIKTCTPHYQTWKEEAIRAKEPEKIKRFLEKAFFWSELQNNLIVLWTIENTMGNDENIKKKVEDAQININKKIMDYANTVIKDFDE
;
A
#
# COMPACT_ATOMS: atom_id res chain seq x y z
N MET A 1 7.14 0.11 10.89
CA MET A 1 8.11 -0.57 10.01
C MET A 1 9.01 0.53 9.47
N LYS A 2 10.30 0.57 9.82
CA LYS A 2 11.19 1.65 9.33
C LYS A 2 11.70 1.29 7.94
N LEU A 3 10.90 1.59 6.91
CA LEU A 3 11.36 1.52 5.53
C LEU A 3 11.78 2.91 5.07
N GLU A 4 12.93 3.00 4.43
CA GLU A 4 13.34 4.22 3.75
C GLU A 4 12.52 4.44 2.48
N PRO A 5 12.32 5.69 2.01
CA PRO A 5 11.51 5.98 0.82
C PRO A 5 11.92 5.17 -0.42
N ARG A 6 13.23 4.92 -0.58
CA ARG A 6 13.75 4.08 -1.67
C ARG A 6 13.28 2.63 -1.58
N GLU A 7 13.21 2.08 -0.37
CA GLU A 7 12.75 0.71 -0.14
C GLU A 7 11.23 0.59 -0.31
N ILE A 8 10.49 1.62 0.12
CA ILE A 8 9.04 1.73 -0.09
C ILE A 8 8.74 1.70 -1.59
N ILE A 9 9.41 2.55 -2.37
CA ILE A 9 9.24 2.62 -3.84
C ILE A 9 9.65 1.29 -4.48
N LYS A 10 10.82 0.75 -4.12
CA LYS A 10 11.33 -0.53 -4.66
C LYS A 10 10.35 -1.69 -4.42
N THR A 11 9.61 -1.66 -3.33
CA THR A 11 8.62 -2.69 -2.98
C THR A 11 7.29 -2.46 -3.68
N CYS A 12 6.71 -1.26 -3.57
CA CYS A 12 5.34 -1.02 -4.00
C CYS A 12 5.21 -0.80 -5.51
N THR A 13 6.19 -0.14 -6.14
CA THR A 13 6.11 0.20 -7.57
C THR A 13 5.99 -1.04 -8.46
N PRO A 14 6.80 -2.11 -8.29
CA PRO A 14 6.66 -3.31 -9.13
C PRO A 14 5.26 -3.92 -9.04
N HIS A 15 4.70 -4.07 -7.85
CA HIS A 15 3.35 -4.61 -7.67
C HIS A 15 2.28 -3.74 -8.31
N TYR A 16 2.36 -2.42 -8.17
CA TYR A 16 1.48 -1.51 -8.88
C TYR A 16 1.56 -1.69 -10.40
N GLN A 17 2.77 -1.75 -10.96
CA GLN A 17 2.96 -1.92 -12.40
C GLN A 17 2.39 -3.27 -12.89
N THR A 18 2.65 -4.36 -12.16
CA THR A 18 2.09 -5.68 -12.48
C THR A 18 0.58 -5.62 -12.56
N TRP A 19 -0.11 -5.14 -11.53
CA TRP A 19 -1.58 -5.11 -11.53
C TRP A 19 -2.16 -4.14 -12.54
N LYS A 20 -1.49 -3.01 -12.80
CA LYS A 20 -1.87 -2.08 -13.87
C LYS A 20 -1.77 -2.75 -15.24
N GLU A 21 -0.70 -3.49 -15.51
CA GLU A 21 -0.53 -4.21 -16.78
C GLU A 21 -1.59 -5.32 -16.95
N GLU A 22 -1.87 -6.08 -15.89
CA GLU A 22 -2.94 -7.08 -15.92
C GLU A 22 -4.32 -6.44 -16.16
N ALA A 23 -4.60 -5.28 -15.57
CA ALA A 23 -5.82 -4.53 -15.83
C ALA A 23 -5.94 -4.09 -17.30
N ILE A 24 -4.84 -3.65 -17.92
CA ILE A 24 -4.81 -3.25 -19.34
C ILE A 24 -5.03 -4.45 -20.26
N ARG A 25 -4.52 -5.63 -19.90
CA ARG A 25 -4.64 -6.86 -20.70
C ARG A 25 -6.01 -7.53 -20.54
N ALA A 26 -6.68 -7.33 -19.42
CA ALA A 26 -7.98 -7.91 -19.15
C ALA A 26 -9.05 -7.37 -20.10
N LYS A 27 -9.92 -8.27 -20.57
CA LYS A 27 -11.04 -7.94 -21.48
C LYS A 27 -12.39 -7.89 -20.78
N GLU A 28 -12.49 -8.58 -19.65
CA GLU A 28 -13.71 -8.66 -18.85
C GLU A 28 -13.74 -7.50 -17.85
N PRO A 29 -14.80 -6.68 -17.82
CA PRO A 29 -14.90 -5.53 -16.91
C PRO A 29 -14.66 -5.89 -15.44
N GLU A 30 -15.11 -7.07 -14.99
CA GLU A 30 -14.94 -7.50 -13.61
C GLU A 30 -13.47 -7.78 -13.27
N LYS A 31 -12.72 -8.41 -14.19
CA LYS A 31 -11.27 -8.63 -14.03
C LYS A 31 -10.50 -7.31 -14.07
N ILE A 32 -10.87 -6.40 -14.97
CA ILE A 32 -10.29 -5.06 -15.05
C ILE A 32 -10.44 -4.35 -13.70
N LYS A 33 -11.67 -4.35 -13.15
CA LYS A 33 -11.97 -3.74 -11.84
C LYS A 33 -11.11 -4.35 -10.73
N ARG A 34 -11.09 -5.69 -10.60
CA ARG A 34 -10.29 -6.39 -9.57
C ARG A 34 -8.79 -6.07 -9.69
N PHE A 35 -8.24 -6.03 -10.90
CA PHE A 35 -6.83 -5.67 -11.09
C PHE A 35 -6.54 -4.20 -10.79
N LEU A 36 -7.44 -3.27 -11.15
CA LEU A 36 -7.31 -1.87 -10.79
C LEU A 36 -7.37 -1.65 -9.27
N GLU A 37 -8.27 -2.34 -8.56
CA GLU A 37 -8.33 -2.28 -7.09
C GLU A 37 -7.01 -2.71 -6.46
N LYS A 38 -6.39 -3.80 -6.96
CA LYS A 38 -5.06 -4.23 -6.53
C LYS A 38 -3.99 -3.20 -6.85
N ALA A 39 -4.00 -2.61 -8.05
CA ALA A 39 -3.05 -1.57 -8.42
C ALA A 39 -3.17 -0.34 -7.50
N PHE A 40 -4.40 0.15 -7.28
CA PHE A 40 -4.65 1.29 -6.42
C PHE A 40 -4.24 1.03 -4.97
N PHE A 41 -4.48 -0.16 -4.44
CA PHE A 41 -3.97 -0.53 -3.12
C PHE A 41 -2.46 -0.29 -2.99
N TRP A 42 -1.65 -0.79 -3.94
CA TRP A 42 -0.19 -0.63 -3.89
C TRP A 42 0.25 0.82 -4.08
N SER A 43 -0.46 1.59 -4.91
CA SER A 43 -0.19 3.02 -5.11
C SER A 43 -0.48 3.83 -3.84
N GLU A 44 -1.64 3.58 -3.21
CA GLU A 44 -2.01 4.22 -1.94
C GLU A 44 -1.06 3.83 -0.82
N LEU A 45 -0.69 2.55 -0.71
CA LEU A 45 0.25 2.07 0.29
C LEU A 45 1.60 2.78 0.17
N GLN A 46 2.13 2.89 -1.05
CA GLN A 46 3.38 3.62 -1.31
C GLN A 46 3.31 5.06 -0.80
N ASN A 47 2.26 5.79 -1.20
CA ASN A 47 2.07 7.19 -0.80
C ASN A 47 1.93 7.35 0.71
N ASN A 48 1.11 6.51 1.35
CA ASN A 48 0.90 6.56 2.79
C ASN A 48 2.19 6.30 3.58
N LEU A 49 3.00 5.33 3.16
CA LEU A 49 4.28 5.03 3.79
C LEU A 49 5.29 6.17 3.62
N ILE A 50 5.36 6.80 2.44
CA ILE A 50 6.25 7.94 2.19
C ILE A 50 5.82 9.16 3.02
N VAL A 51 4.52 9.44 3.08
CA VAL A 51 3.97 10.54 3.90
C VAL A 51 4.27 10.30 5.37
N LEU A 52 4.04 9.08 5.86
CA LEU A 52 4.32 8.72 7.24
C LEU A 52 5.81 8.87 7.58
N TRP A 53 6.70 8.35 6.72
CA TRP A 53 8.15 8.52 6.88
C TRP A 53 8.54 10.00 6.88
N THR A 54 7.94 10.82 6.01
CA THR A 54 8.22 12.26 5.94
C THR A 54 7.83 12.96 7.24
N ILE A 55 6.65 12.67 7.77
CA ILE A 55 6.17 13.24 9.04
C ILE A 55 7.08 12.81 10.19
N GLU A 56 7.42 11.52 10.26
CA GLU A 56 8.35 10.99 11.27
C GLU A 56 9.71 11.71 11.26
N ASN A 57 10.28 11.94 10.08
CA ASN A 57 11.60 12.53 9.93
C ASN A 57 11.64 14.06 10.06
N THR A 58 10.51 14.73 9.87
CA THR A 58 10.43 16.21 9.95
C THR A 58 9.84 16.71 11.27
N MET A 59 8.94 15.94 11.88
CA MET A 59 8.15 16.34 13.05
C MET A 59 8.18 15.31 14.20
N GLY A 60 8.97 14.23 14.10
CA GLY A 60 8.95 13.11 15.04
C GLY A 60 9.42 13.40 16.47
N ASN A 61 9.91 14.60 16.76
CA ASN A 61 10.25 15.02 18.13
C ASN A 61 9.04 15.52 18.93
N ASP A 62 7.91 15.83 18.26
CA ASP A 62 6.66 16.21 18.93
C ASP A 62 5.90 14.96 19.39
N GLU A 63 5.70 14.83 20.71
CA GLU A 63 4.98 13.71 21.34
C GLU A 63 3.54 13.54 20.82
N ASN A 64 2.84 14.64 20.49
CA ASN A 64 1.49 14.55 19.92
C ASN A 64 1.51 13.99 18.49
N ILE A 65 2.59 14.23 17.74
CA ILE A 65 2.79 13.70 16.40
C ILE A 65 3.18 12.24 16.45
N LYS A 66 4.07 11.84 17.39
CA LYS A 66 4.47 10.43 17.57
C LYS A 66 3.28 9.51 17.73
N LYS A 67 2.32 9.86 18.60
CA LYS A 67 1.12 9.05 18.80
C LYS A 67 0.28 8.91 17.52
N LYS A 68 0.09 10.02 16.77
CA LYS A 68 -0.65 10.00 15.50
C LYS A 68 0.04 9.16 14.43
N VAL A 69 1.37 9.18 14.41
CA VAL A 69 2.20 8.36 13.54
C VAL A 69 2.02 6.87 13.87
N GLU A 70 2.07 6.50 15.16
CA GLU A 70 1.85 5.12 15.61
C GLU A 70 0.45 4.62 15.21
N ASP A 71 -0.59 5.43 15.44
CA ASP A 71 -1.96 5.11 15.05
C ASP A 71 -2.09 4.93 13.53
N ALA A 72 -1.45 5.81 12.74
CA ALA A 72 -1.41 5.70 11.29
C ALA A 72 -0.70 4.42 10.83
N GLN A 73 0.43 4.06 11.46
CA GLN A 73 1.16 2.82 11.18
C GLN A 73 0.31 1.58 11.45
N ILE A 74 -0.44 1.55 12.57
CA ILE A 74 -1.36 0.46 12.90
C ILE A 74 -2.45 0.33 11.82
N ASN A 75 -3.03 1.45 11.38
CA ASN A 75 -4.06 1.45 10.35
C ASN A 75 -3.54 0.98 8.99
N ILE A 76 -2.32 1.38 8.61
CA ILE A 76 -1.65 0.86 7.40
C ILE A 76 -1.47 -0.66 7.50
N ASN A 77 -0.99 -1.16 8.64
CA ASN A 77 -0.78 -2.59 8.84
C ASN A 77 -2.10 -3.39 8.74
N LYS A 78 -3.20 -2.86 9.29
CA LYS A 78 -4.54 -3.46 9.12
C LYS A 78 -4.92 -3.56 7.65
N LYS A 79 -4.75 -2.48 6.87
CA LYS A 79 -5.02 -2.49 5.43
C LYS A 79 -4.16 -3.50 4.66
N ILE A 80 -2.89 -3.67 5.05
CA ILE A 80 -2.01 -4.69 4.46
C ILE A 80 -2.56 -6.10 4.75
N MET A 81 -2.99 -6.36 5.99
CA MET A 81 -3.58 -7.64 6.37
C MET A 81 -4.89 -7.91 5.61
N ASP A 82 -5.74 -6.90 5.47
CA ASP A 82 -6.99 -7.01 4.73
C ASP A 82 -6.72 -7.35 3.26
N TYR A 83 -5.75 -6.67 2.63
CA TYR A 83 -5.32 -6.99 1.27
C TYR A 83 -4.70 -8.38 1.15
N ALA A 84 -3.87 -8.80 2.10
CA ALA A 84 -3.31 -10.15 2.10
C ALA A 84 -4.43 -11.21 2.15
N ASN A 85 -5.46 -10.98 2.95
CA ASN A 85 -6.63 -11.86 3.02
C ASN A 85 -7.43 -11.89 1.71
N THR A 86 -7.54 -10.77 0.98
CA THR A 86 -8.18 -10.80 -0.35
C THR A 86 -7.34 -11.59 -1.33
N VAL A 87 -6.02 -11.38 -1.37
CA VAL A 87 -5.11 -12.13 -2.23
C VAL A 87 -5.14 -13.63 -1.93
N ILE A 88 -5.20 -14.05 -0.67
CA ILE A 88 -5.29 -15.47 -0.29
C ILE A 88 -6.58 -16.08 -0.82
N LYS A 89 -7.73 -15.41 -0.67
CA LYS A 89 -9.01 -15.89 -1.19
C LYS A 89 -8.99 -16.06 -2.71
N ASP A 90 -8.26 -15.19 -3.41
CA ASP A 90 -8.07 -15.31 -4.86
C ASP A 90 -7.31 -16.58 -5.28
N PHE A 91 -6.55 -17.24 -4.38
CA PHE A 91 -5.85 -18.50 -4.67
C PHE A 91 -6.74 -19.75 -4.47
N ASP A 92 -7.82 -19.63 -3.68
CA ASP A 92 -8.74 -20.73 -3.39
C ASP A 92 -9.89 -20.83 -4.43
N GLU A 93 -9.98 -19.88 -5.38
CA GLU A 93 -10.93 -19.82 -6.51
C GLU A 93 -10.32 -20.36 -7.82
#